data_AF-X1Q756-F1
#
_entry.id   AF-X1Q756-F1
#
_cell.length_a   1.000
_cell.length_b   1.000
_cell.length_c   1.000
_cell.angle_alpha   90.00
_cell.angle_beta   90.00
_cell.angle_gamma   90.00
#
_symmetry.space_group_name_H-M   'P 1'
#
loop_
_entity.id
_entity.type
_entity.pdbx_description
1 polymer ?
#
loop_
_entity_poly.entity_id
_entity_poly.type
_entity_poly.pdbx_seq_one_letter_code
_entity_poly.pdbx_strand_id
1 'polypeptide(L)'
;LGSLLLVYIMFGTGLWKTGNFAVGAKALAIANGKVNLVWWEAFTRGIGCNWLVCLAVWTAVASKDIIGKIFGIYFPIMAFVASGFEHCVANMYFIPMGLLLKGNATVVAAAGLADRLGNLTLKGLFINNLIPVTLGNIVGGSICVATVYWLVYLRKDE
;
A
#
# COMPACT_ATOMS: atom_id res chain seq x y z
N LEU A 1 -9.60 -8.40 -7.99
CA LEU A 1 -11.06 -8.22 -8.25
C LEU A 1 -11.67 -7.20 -7.29
N GLY A 2 -11.67 -7.46 -5.97
CA GLY A 2 -12.23 -6.54 -4.98
C GLY A 2 -11.69 -5.09 -5.07
N SER A 3 -10.37 -4.91 -5.18
CA SER A 3 -9.78 -3.57 -5.32
C SER A 3 -10.29 -2.81 -6.56
N LEU A 4 -10.50 -3.50 -7.69
CA LEU A 4 -11.00 -2.88 -8.92
C LEU A 4 -12.49 -2.54 -8.83
N LEU A 5 -13.29 -3.39 -8.17
CA LEU A 5 -14.69 -3.08 -7.86
C LEU A 5 -14.77 -1.82 -6.98
N LEU A 6 -13.90 -1.71 -5.98
CA LEU A 6 -13.86 -0.52 -5.13
C LEU A 6 -13.44 0.72 -5.92
N VAL A 7 -12.47 0.62 -6.84
CA VAL A 7 -12.12 1.73 -7.75
C VAL A 7 -13.35 2.18 -8.55
N TYR A 8 -14.12 1.25 -9.12
CA TYR A 8 -15.33 1.57 -9.88
C TYR A 8 -16.35 2.32 -9.02
N ILE A 9 -16.65 1.80 -7.82
CA ILE A 9 -17.59 2.43 -6.88
C ILE A 9 -17.10 3.83 -6.49
N MET A 10 -15.84 3.95 -6.06
CA MET A 10 -15.26 5.20 -5.58
C MET A 10 -15.19 6.26 -6.68
N PHE A 11 -14.82 5.87 -7.91
CA PHE A 11 -14.85 6.78 -9.05
C PHE A 11 -16.27 7.27 -9.35
N GLY A 12 -17.26 6.36 -9.31
CA GLY A 12 -18.68 6.66 -9.51
C GLY A 12 -19.27 7.61 -8.47
N THR A 13 -18.78 7.60 -7.21
CA THR A 13 -19.23 8.54 -6.17
C THR A 13 -18.91 10.00 -6.48
N GLY A 14 -17.93 10.27 -7.34
CA GLY A 14 -17.47 11.63 -7.61
C GLY A 14 -16.67 12.30 -6.48
N LEU A 15 -16.34 11.60 -5.39
CA LEU A 15 -15.57 12.14 -4.26
C LEU A 15 -14.20 12.72 -4.64
N TRP A 16 -13.64 12.26 -5.76
CA TRP A 16 -12.41 12.82 -6.32
C TRP A 16 -12.54 14.28 -6.80
N LYS A 17 -13.76 14.80 -6.96
CA LYS A 17 -14.06 16.19 -7.31
C LYS A 17 -14.07 17.12 -6.08
N THR A 18 -14.16 16.57 -4.87
CA THR A 18 -14.27 17.33 -3.62
C THR A 18 -13.07 18.25 -3.40
N GLY A 19 -13.34 19.44 -2.86
CA GLY A 19 -12.32 20.45 -2.55
C GLY A 19 -11.65 20.99 -3.81
N ASN A 20 -12.43 21.31 -4.84
CA ASN A 20 -11.93 21.76 -6.15
C ASN A 20 -10.88 20.78 -6.73
N PHE A 21 -11.25 19.49 -6.80
CA PHE A 21 -10.40 18.38 -7.27
C PHE A 21 -9.16 18.07 -6.42
N ALA A 22 -8.99 18.67 -5.24
CA ALA A 22 -7.85 18.40 -4.36
C ALA A 22 -7.74 16.91 -3.95
N VAL A 23 -8.88 16.24 -3.71
CA VAL A 23 -8.90 14.81 -3.37
C VAL A 23 -8.38 13.97 -4.54
N GLY A 24 -8.87 14.22 -5.75
CA GLY A 24 -8.40 13.56 -6.97
C GLY A 24 -6.93 13.83 -7.23
N ALA A 25 -6.48 15.07 -7.02
CA ALA A 25 -5.09 15.48 -7.19
C ALA A 25 -4.15 14.71 -6.25
N LYS A 26 -4.52 14.56 -4.98
CA LYS A 26 -3.76 13.75 -4.02
C LYS A 26 -3.76 12.27 -4.37
N ALA A 27 -4.90 11.70 -4.78
CA ALA A 27 -4.98 10.31 -5.22
C ALA A 27 -4.08 10.05 -6.45
N LEU A 28 -4.09 10.95 -7.43
CA LEU A 28 -3.21 10.89 -8.61
C LEU A 28 -1.72 11.00 -8.22
N ALA A 29 -1.38 11.90 -7.31
CA ALA A 29 -0.01 12.06 -6.82
C ALA A 29 0.51 10.81 -6.08
N ILE A 30 -0.31 10.19 -5.23
CA ILE A 30 0.03 8.93 -4.56
C ILE A 30 0.27 7.82 -5.58
N ALA A 31 -0.64 7.65 -6.54
CA ALA A 31 -0.50 6.64 -7.58
C ALA A 31 0.76 6.86 -8.42
N ASN A 32 1.06 8.11 -8.78
CA ASN A 32 2.26 8.45 -9.53
C ASN A 32 3.53 8.18 -8.72
N GLY A 33 3.57 8.55 -7.43
CA GLY A 33 4.72 8.26 -6.56
C GLY A 33 5.05 6.77 -6.53
N LYS A 34 4.03 5.91 -6.45
CA LYS A 34 4.19 4.45 -6.36
C LYS A 34 4.82 3.80 -7.60
N VAL A 35 4.57 4.31 -8.79
CA VAL A 35 5.11 3.77 -10.06
C VAL A 35 6.46 4.37 -10.46
N ASN A 36 6.95 5.35 -9.69
CA ASN A 36 8.24 6.01 -9.87
C ASN A 36 9.29 5.59 -8.82
N LEU A 37 8.96 4.63 -7.95
CA LEU A 37 9.94 4.05 -7.02
C LEU A 37 11.01 3.28 -7.78
N VAL A 38 12.26 3.36 -7.30
CA VAL A 38 13.32 2.47 -7.77
C VAL A 38 13.01 1.04 -7.31
N TRP A 39 13.34 0.05 -8.14
CA TRP A 39 12.98 -1.35 -7.87
C TRP A 39 13.36 -1.83 -6.47
N TRP A 40 14.59 -1.51 -6.03
CA TRP A 40 15.09 -1.91 -4.71
C TRP A 40 14.37 -1.19 -3.55
N GLU A 41 13.99 0.07 -3.74
CA GLU A 41 13.20 0.82 -2.78
C GLU A 41 11.80 0.23 -2.65
N ALA A 42 11.14 -0.09 -3.77
CA ALA A 42 9.82 -0.72 -3.78
C ALA A 42 9.84 -2.10 -3.08
N PHE A 43 10.88 -2.90 -3.34
CA PHE A 43 11.07 -4.20 -2.71
C PHE A 43 11.28 -4.10 -1.19
N THR A 44 12.22 -3.26 -0.74
CA THR A 44 12.51 -3.11 0.71
C THR A 44 11.36 -2.47 1.48
N ARG A 45 10.65 -1.49 0.89
CA ARG A 45 9.40 -0.96 1.44
C ARG A 45 8.31 -2.02 1.53
N GLY A 46 8.29 -2.98 0.60
CA GLY A 46 7.41 -4.15 0.66
C GLY A 46 7.71 -5.09 1.83
N ILE A 47 8.99 -5.32 2.13
CA ILE A 47 9.41 -6.13 3.29
C ILE A 47 8.92 -5.49 4.59
N GLY A 48 9.24 -4.21 4.80
CA GLY A 48 8.82 -3.49 6.01
C GLY A 48 7.31 -3.42 6.16
N CYS A 49 6.58 -3.27 5.06
CA CYS A 49 5.12 -3.29 5.07
C CYS A 49 4.58 -4.59 5.66
N ASN A 50 4.95 -5.73 5.04
CA ASN A 50 4.30 -6.98 5.40
C ASN A 50 4.81 -7.56 6.72
N TRP A 51 5.99 -7.16 7.18
CA TRP A 51 6.41 -7.41 8.56
C TRP A 51 5.40 -6.82 9.56
N LEU A 52 5.08 -5.52 9.40
CA LEU A 52 4.14 -4.83 10.29
C LEU A 52 2.71 -5.37 10.16
N VAL A 53 2.28 -5.75 8.96
CA VAL A 53 0.98 -6.40 8.74
C VAL A 53 0.91 -7.76 9.45
N CYS A 54 1.95 -8.60 9.34
CA CYS A 54 2.00 -9.88 10.05
C CYS A 54 2.00 -9.69 11.57
N LEU A 55 2.74 -8.70 12.10
CA LEU A 55 2.69 -8.35 13.52
C LEU A 55 1.30 -7.87 13.97
N ALA A 56 0.62 -7.07 13.15
CA ALA A 56 -0.75 -6.61 13.41
C ALA A 56 -1.72 -7.79 13.55
N VAL A 57 -1.66 -8.74 12.61
CA VAL A 57 -2.52 -9.94 12.63
C VAL A 57 -2.16 -10.83 13.80
N TRP A 58 -0.88 -11.05 14.07
CA TRP A 58 -0.41 -11.88 15.18
C TRP A 58 -0.91 -11.36 16.53
N THR A 59 -0.71 -10.06 16.80
CA THR A 59 -1.15 -9.42 18.05
C THR A 59 -2.68 -9.44 18.19
N ALA A 60 -3.42 -9.23 17.09
CA ALA A 60 -4.88 -9.33 17.10
C ALA A 60 -5.38 -10.75 17.37
N VAL A 61 -4.72 -11.77 16.81
CA VAL A 61 -5.07 -13.18 17.06
C VAL A 61 -4.74 -13.58 18.50
N ALA A 62 -3.66 -13.06 19.07
CA ALA A 62 -3.28 -13.30 20.46
C ALA A 62 -4.21 -12.62 21.48
N SER A 63 -4.86 -11.51 21.10
CA SER A 63 -5.77 -10.76 21.98
C SER A 63 -7.11 -11.46 22.21
N LYS A 64 -7.58 -11.46 23.47
CA LYS A 64 -8.85 -12.09 23.88
C LYS A 64 -10.04 -11.14 23.86
N ASP A 65 -9.81 -9.83 23.89
CA ASP A 65 -10.85 -8.80 23.86
C ASP A 65 -10.76 -7.94 22.60
N ILE A 66 -11.88 -7.26 22.29
CA ILE A 66 -12.03 -6.45 21.07
C ILE A 66 -11.09 -5.23 21.09
N ILE A 67 -10.89 -4.60 22.25
CA ILE A 67 -10.07 -3.39 22.36
C ILE A 67 -8.61 -3.73 22.08
N GLY A 68 -8.08 -4.81 22.66
CA GLY A 68 -6.75 -5.32 22.38
C GLY A 68 -6.56 -5.66 20.90
N LYS A 69 -7.58 -6.20 20.22
CA LYS A 69 -7.55 -6.43 18.76
C LYS A 69 -7.46 -5.13 17.96
N ILE A 70 -8.25 -4.13 18.32
CA ILE A 70 -8.23 -2.83 17.66
C ILE A 70 -6.85 -2.18 17.80
N PHE A 71 -6.31 -2.11 19.01
CA PHE A 71 -5.01 -1.47 19.26
C PHE A 71 -3.83 -2.27 18.68
N GLY A 72 -3.89 -3.61 18.72
CA GLY A 72 -2.90 -4.49 18.11
C GLY A 72 -2.82 -4.31 16.58
N ILE A 73 -3.94 -3.99 15.93
CA ILE A 73 -3.96 -3.67 14.50
C ILE A 73 -3.59 -2.22 14.24
N TYR A 74 -4.15 -1.28 15.00
CA TYR A 74 -4.09 0.15 14.70
C TYR A 74 -2.65 0.68 14.57
N PHE A 75 -1.80 0.42 15.57
CA PHE A 75 -0.46 1.00 15.59
C PHE A 75 0.47 0.46 14.49
N PRO A 76 0.56 -0.87 14.25
CA PRO A 76 1.39 -1.37 13.15
C PRO A 76 0.91 -0.89 11.77
N ILE A 77 -0.41 -0.81 11.55
CA ILE A 77 -0.97 -0.33 10.28
C ILE A 77 -0.66 1.17 10.10
N MET A 78 -0.86 1.98 11.13
CA MET A 78 -0.51 3.40 11.13
C MET A 78 0.98 3.60 10.82
N ALA A 79 1.86 2.84 11.48
CA ALA A 79 3.30 2.95 11.31
C ALA A 79 3.74 2.68 9.87
N PHE A 80 3.26 1.60 9.23
CA PHE A 80 3.69 1.29 7.86
C PHE A 80 3.14 2.30 6.85
N VAL A 81 1.89 2.75 7.02
CA VAL A 81 1.27 3.73 6.13
C VAL A 81 1.99 5.08 6.24
N ALA A 82 2.24 5.55 7.47
CA ALA A 82 2.96 6.80 7.72
C ALA A 82 4.41 6.75 7.22
N SER A 83 5.06 5.59 7.30
CA SER A 83 6.43 5.39 6.80
C SER A 83 6.52 5.28 5.27
N GLY A 84 5.38 5.26 4.56
CA GLY A 84 5.35 5.11 3.10
C GLY A 84 5.78 3.73 2.61
N PHE A 85 5.56 2.69 3.44
CA PHE A 85 5.77 1.30 3.03
C PHE A 85 4.70 0.85 2.05
N GLU A 86 5.04 -0.16 1.24
CA GLU A 86 4.25 -0.55 0.07
C GLU A 86 3.54 -1.89 0.30
N HIS A 87 2.22 -1.90 0.15
CA HIS A 87 1.39 -3.10 0.24
C HIS A 87 0.79 -3.42 -1.12
N CYS A 88 1.07 -4.60 -1.66
CA CYS A 88 0.69 -4.97 -3.03
C CYS A 88 -0.83 -4.86 -3.26
N VAL A 89 -1.66 -5.30 -2.30
CA VAL A 89 -3.13 -5.26 -2.41
C VAL A 89 -3.68 -3.83 -2.32
N ALA A 90 -3.05 -2.96 -1.53
CA ALA A 90 -3.45 -1.55 -1.45
C ALA A 90 -3.11 -0.83 -2.76
N ASN A 91 -1.97 -1.18 -3.37
CA ASN A 91 -1.54 -0.64 -4.65
C ASN A 91 -2.44 -1.06 -5.82
N MET A 92 -3.08 -2.23 -5.73
CA MET A 92 -4.15 -2.65 -6.65
C MET A 92 -5.41 -1.76 -6.60
N TYR A 93 -5.55 -0.89 -5.60
CA TYR A 93 -6.58 0.17 -5.56
C TYR A 93 -5.99 1.52 -5.97
N PHE A 94 -4.92 1.97 -5.31
CA PHE A 94 -4.38 3.33 -5.50
C PHE A 94 -3.94 3.58 -6.94
N ILE A 95 -3.20 2.65 -7.55
CA ILE A 95 -2.64 2.86 -8.88
C ILE A 95 -3.74 2.82 -9.96
N PRO A 96 -4.69 1.85 -9.97
CA PRO A 96 -5.80 1.89 -10.91
C PRO A 96 -6.72 3.11 -10.73
N MET A 97 -6.96 3.58 -9.49
CA MET A 97 -7.67 4.84 -9.28
C MET A 97 -6.91 6.01 -9.92
N GLY A 98 -5.59 6.07 -9.77
CA GLY A 98 -4.75 7.06 -10.44
C GLY A 98 -4.78 6.96 -11.96
N LEU A 99 -4.84 5.74 -12.52
CA LEU A 99 -4.97 5.52 -13.97
C LEU A 99 -6.28 6.09 -14.53
N LEU A 100 -7.40 5.97 -13.81
CA LEU A 100 -8.65 6.61 -14.21
C LEU A 100 -8.56 8.14 -14.11
N LEU A 101 -7.98 8.65 -13.02
CA LEU A 101 -7.86 10.10 -12.78
C LEU A 101 -6.87 10.79 -13.73
N LYS A 102 -5.86 10.06 -14.23
CA LYS A 102 -4.91 10.54 -15.23
C LYS A 102 -5.59 11.03 -16.51
N GLY A 103 -6.78 10.53 -16.84
CA GLY A 103 -7.56 10.98 -18.00
C GLY A 103 -8.29 12.32 -17.82
N ASN A 104 -8.31 12.88 -16.61
CA ASN A 104 -9.02 14.14 -16.32
C ASN A 104 -8.04 15.33 -16.25
N ALA A 105 -8.10 16.21 -17.25
CA ALA A 105 -7.19 17.37 -17.35
C ALA A 105 -7.24 18.29 -16.12
N THR A 106 -8.42 18.51 -15.51
CA THR A 106 -8.58 19.34 -14.32
C THR A 106 -7.89 18.73 -13.10
N VAL A 107 -8.00 17.41 -12.92
CA VAL A 107 -7.30 16.69 -11.83
C VAL A 107 -5.78 16.71 -12.05
N VAL A 108 -5.32 16.50 -13.28
CA VAL A 108 -3.90 16.55 -13.64
C VAL A 108 -3.30 17.94 -13.39
N ALA A 109 -4.04 19.00 -13.76
CA ALA A 109 -3.66 20.37 -13.48
C ALA A 109 -3.62 20.66 -11.97
N ALA A 110 -4.66 20.25 -11.22
CA ALA A 110 -4.72 20.39 -9.77
C ALA A 110 -3.60 19.62 -9.04
N ALA A 111 -3.11 18.51 -9.61
CA ALA A 111 -1.99 17.76 -9.06
C ALA A 111 -0.61 18.36 -9.40
N GLY A 112 -0.52 19.25 -10.40
CA GLY A 112 0.76 19.76 -10.90
C GLY A 112 1.64 18.69 -11.56
N LEU A 113 1.03 17.69 -12.20
CA LEU A 113 1.71 16.50 -12.72
C LEU A 113 1.67 16.34 -14.25
N ALA A 114 1.31 17.39 -15.01
CA ALA A 114 1.09 17.30 -16.46
C ALA A 114 2.16 16.48 -17.22
N ASP A 115 3.44 16.73 -16.95
CA ASP A 115 4.57 16.07 -17.64
C ASP A 115 5.18 14.90 -16.86
N ARG A 116 4.60 14.53 -15.71
CA ARG A 116 5.19 13.57 -14.75
C ARG A 116 4.43 12.25 -14.64
N LEU A 117 3.53 11.96 -15.58
CA LEU A 117 2.65 10.78 -15.57
C LEU A 117 3.09 9.68 -16.56
N GLY A 118 4.27 9.78 -17.16
CA GLY A 118 4.77 8.83 -18.16
C GLY A 118 4.85 7.39 -17.64
N ASN A 119 5.25 7.21 -16.38
CA ASN A 119 5.33 5.90 -15.73
C ASN A 119 3.98 5.39 -15.19
N LEU A 120 2.96 6.25 -15.06
CA LEU A 120 1.62 5.86 -14.61
C LEU A 120 0.85 5.20 -15.76
N THR A 121 1.16 3.92 -15.96
CA THR A 121 0.58 3.04 -16.98
C THR A 121 0.32 1.66 -16.36
N LEU A 122 -0.43 0.78 -17.05
CA LEU A 122 -0.55 -0.61 -16.64
C LEU A 122 0.82 -1.31 -16.59
N LYS A 123 1.73 -0.98 -17.51
CA LYS A 123 3.11 -1.49 -17.48
C LYS A 123 3.84 -1.03 -16.22
N GLY A 124 3.75 0.25 -15.86
CA GLY A 124 4.36 0.78 -14.64
C GLY A 124 3.75 0.20 -13.37
N LEU A 125 2.43 -0.05 -13.35
CA LEU A 125 1.77 -0.78 -12.28
C LEU A 125 2.43 -2.14 -12.06
N PHE A 126 2.53 -2.99 -13.09
CA PHE A 126 3.05 -4.34 -12.91
C PHE A 126 4.57 -4.37 -12.66
N ILE A 127 5.34 -3.67 -13.50
CA ILE A 127 6.81 -3.79 -13.51
C ILE A 127 7.45 -2.96 -12.40
N ASN A 128 7.05 -1.70 -12.26
CA ASN A 128 7.73 -0.78 -11.34
C ASN A 128 7.21 -0.89 -9.90
N ASN A 129 6.00 -1.44 -9.70
CA ASN A 129 5.39 -1.52 -8.38
C ASN A 129 4.98 -2.95 -7.99
N LEU A 130 4.04 -3.58 -8.70
CA LEU A 130 3.39 -4.80 -8.22
C LEU A 130 4.37 -5.96 -8.05
N ILE A 131 5.28 -6.18 -9.01
CA ILE A 131 6.31 -7.22 -8.91
C ILE A 131 7.24 -7.00 -7.71
N PRO A 132 8.00 -5.88 -7.61
CA PRO A 132 8.93 -5.69 -6.50
C PRO A 132 8.23 -5.65 -5.15
N VAL A 133 7.08 -4.98 -5.04
CA VAL A 133 6.33 -4.88 -3.78
C VAL A 133 5.78 -6.24 -3.34
N THR A 134 5.26 -7.05 -4.27
CA THR A 134 4.75 -8.39 -3.92
C THR A 134 5.87 -9.30 -3.44
N LEU A 135 7.02 -9.29 -4.13
CA LEU A 135 8.21 -10.03 -3.68
C LEU A 135 8.65 -9.57 -2.29
N GLY A 136 8.69 -8.26 -2.07
CA GLY A 136 9.00 -7.68 -0.76
C GLY A 136 8.00 -8.13 0.31
N ASN A 137 6.70 -8.10 0.02
CA ASN A 137 5.67 -8.53 0.96
C ASN A 137 5.80 -10.02 1.31
N ILE A 138 6.06 -10.89 0.32
CA ILE A 138 6.30 -12.33 0.58
C ILE A 138 7.48 -12.50 1.53
N VAL A 139 8.61 -11.86 1.23
CA VAL A 139 9.82 -11.93 2.07
C VAL A 139 9.55 -11.38 3.49
N GLY A 140 8.90 -10.23 3.62
CA GLY A 140 8.58 -9.63 4.92
C GLY A 140 7.68 -10.53 5.78
N GLY A 141 6.70 -11.19 5.17
CA GLY A 141 5.84 -12.15 5.87
C GLY A 141 6.60 -13.39 6.32
N SER A 142 7.43 -13.96 5.44
CA SER A 142 8.26 -15.12 5.77
C SER A 142 9.25 -14.83 6.91
N ILE A 143 9.90 -13.67 6.90
CA ILE A 143 10.87 -13.32 7.96
C ILE A 143 10.15 -13.07 9.30
N CYS A 144 8.99 -12.43 9.30
CA CYS A 144 8.20 -12.26 10.51
C CYS A 144 7.84 -13.62 11.14
N VAL A 145 7.33 -14.56 10.34
CA VAL A 145 6.98 -15.91 10.81
C VAL A 145 8.22 -16.66 11.29
N ALA A 146 9.33 -16.62 10.54
CA ALA A 146 10.58 -17.29 10.91
C ALA A 146 11.14 -16.75 12.23
N THR A 147 11.07 -15.43 12.44
CA THR A 147 11.54 -14.76 13.67
C THR A 147 10.71 -15.18 14.87
N VAL A 148 9.38 -15.18 14.75
CA VAL A 148 8.49 -15.64 15.82
C VAL A 148 8.73 -17.13 16.14
N TYR A 149 8.83 -17.97 15.10
CA TYR A 149 9.05 -19.41 15.30
C TYR A 149 10.39 -19.69 15.99
N TRP A 150 11.45 -19.01 15.58
CA TRP A 150 12.77 -19.15 16.20
C TRP A 150 12.74 -18.74 17.68
N LEU A 151 12.13 -17.59 17.99
CA LEU A 151 12.04 -17.08 19.37
C LEU A 151 11.26 -18.01 20.30
N VAL A 152 10.22 -18.68 19.79
CA VAL A 152 9.33 -19.53 20.61
C VAL A 152 9.85 -20.96 20.76
N TYR A 153 10.44 -21.53 19.69
CA TYR A 153 10.72 -22.98 19.64
C TYR A 153 12.20 -23.35 19.58
N LEU A 154 13.06 -22.46 19.07
CA LEU A 154 14.46 -22.81 18.76
C LEU A 154 15.47 -22.04 19.59
N ARG A 155 15.07 -20.91 20.19
CA ARG A 155 15.91 -20.20 21.14
C ARG A 155 16.04 -21.07 22.39
N LYS A 156 17.25 -21.56 22.65
CA LYS A 156 17.58 -22.19 23.92
C LYS A 156 17.63 -21.09 24.98
N ASP A 157 16.90 -21.29 26.07
CA ASP A 157 17.09 -20.51 27.28
C ASP A 157 18.44 -20.96 27.86
N GLU A 158 19.44 -20.07 27.82
CA GLU A 158 20.66 -20.22 28.63
C GLU A 158 20.35 -19.90 30.09
#